data_AF-A0A964R602-F1
#
_entry.id   AF-A0A964R602-F1
#
_cell.length_a   1.000
_cell.length_b   1.000
_cell.length_c   1.000
_cell.angle_alpha   90.00
_cell.angle_beta   90.00
_cell.angle_gamma   90.00
#
_symmetry.space_group_name_H-M   'P 1'
#
loop_
_entity.id
_entity.type
_entity.pdbx_description
1 polymer ?
#
loop_
_entity_poly.entity_id
_entity_poly.type
_entity_poly.pdbx_seq_one_letter_code
_entity_poly.pdbx_strand_id
1 'polypeptide(L)'
;MDEYPRVVQKQKRDWWKRGRAFDLWSIPHFLFGVFTAMVPGLTGVSLFSAFILTIALALLWELYEKIIGIRERTLNSVADVVLPILAFTGTSFALRAFPLHPQTLLVVAIAVFLIYLFTNISGWLAYRRRNHDFIH
;
A
#
# COMPACT_ATOMS: atom_id res chain seq x y z
N MET A 1 -14.08 47.64 -22.25
CA MET A 1 -13.81 46.91 -21.00
C MET A 1 -14.13 45.47 -21.30
N ASP A 2 -13.13 44.71 -21.72
CA ASP A 2 -13.33 43.33 -22.16
C ASP A 2 -13.16 42.40 -20.96
N GLU A 3 -14.27 41.82 -20.49
CA GLU A 3 -14.26 40.75 -19.50
C GLU A 3 -13.74 39.47 -20.16
N TYR A 4 -12.46 39.16 -19.91
CA TYR A 4 -11.94 37.84 -20.22
C TYR A 4 -12.67 36.77 -19.38
N PRO A 5 -13.19 35.69 -20.01
CA PRO A 5 -13.83 34.62 -19.25
C PRO A 5 -12.78 33.91 -18.40
N ARG A 6 -12.98 33.92 -17.08
CA ARG A 6 -12.20 33.08 -16.15
C ARG A 6 -12.48 31.63 -16.46
N VAL A 7 -11.55 30.97 -17.16
CA VAL A 7 -11.55 29.51 -17.31
C VAL A 7 -11.38 28.93 -15.90
N VAL A 8 -12.50 28.52 -15.29
CA VAL A 8 -12.46 27.72 -14.07
C VAL A 8 -11.86 26.38 -14.46
N GLN A 9 -10.55 26.24 -14.28
CA GLN A 9 -9.87 24.95 -14.43
C GLN A 9 -10.55 23.97 -13.47
N LYS A 10 -11.35 23.07 -14.04
CA LYS A 10 -11.99 21.98 -13.31
C LYS A 10 -10.87 21.16 -12.69
N GLN A 11 -10.64 21.34 -11.39
CA GLN A 11 -9.62 20.60 -10.65
C GLN A 11 -9.87 19.11 -10.90
N LYS A 12 -8.99 18.45 -11.66
CA LYS A 12 -9.06 17.00 -11.84
C LYS A 12 -8.97 16.39 -10.44
N ARG A 13 -9.95 15.58 -10.05
CA ARG A 13 -9.88 14.79 -8.81
C ARG A 13 -8.66 13.88 -8.92
N ASP A 14 -7.60 14.27 -8.24
CA ASP A 14 -6.45 13.42 -8.03
C ASP A 14 -6.81 12.49 -6.86
N TRP A 15 -7.14 11.25 -7.18
CA TRP A 15 -7.53 10.26 -6.19
C TRP A 15 -6.32 9.79 -5.36
N TRP A 16 -5.11 9.99 -5.90
CA TRP A 16 -3.84 9.74 -5.22
C TRP A 16 -3.37 10.96 -4.41
N LYS A 17 -4.20 12.00 -4.28
CA LYS A 17 -3.89 13.22 -3.54
C LYS A 17 -3.91 12.90 -2.05
N ARG A 18 -2.80 13.23 -1.40
CA ARG A 18 -2.44 12.87 -0.03
C ARG A 18 -3.59 13.13 0.95
N GLY A 19 -4.08 12.08 1.60
CA GLY A 19 -5.09 12.14 2.65
C GLY A 19 -4.49 12.51 4.00
N ARG A 20 -5.30 12.46 5.07
CA ARG A 20 -4.83 12.71 6.44
C ARG A 20 -4.42 11.44 7.21
N ALA A 21 -4.92 10.26 6.81
CA ALA A 21 -4.67 8.98 7.51
C ALA A 21 -4.99 7.72 6.68
N PHE A 22 -6.02 7.78 5.82
CA PHE A 22 -6.35 6.72 4.85
C PHE A 22 -6.48 7.36 3.48
N ASP A 23 -5.54 7.08 2.60
CA ASP A 23 -5.61 7.43 1.19
C ASP A 23 -5.29 6.21 0.32
N LEU A 24 -5.23 6.40 -1.00
CA LEU A 24 -4.93 5.28 -1.89
C LEU A 24 -3.55 4.67 -1.65
N TRP A 25 -2.63 5.35 -0.95
CA TRP A 25 -1.33 4.78 -0.57
C TRP A 25 -1.45 3.76 0.55
N SER A 26 -2.46 3.86 1.40
CA SER A 26 -2.74 2.84 2.43
C SER A 26 -3.12 1.47 1.84
N ILE A 27 -3.64 1.42 0.60
CA ILE A 27 -4.07 0.17 -0.05
C ILE A 27 -2.91 -0.82 -0.26
N PRO A 28 -1.79 -0.46 -0.92
CA PRO A 28 -0.67 -1.38 -1.07
C PRO A 28 -0.10 -1.84 0.28
N HIS A 29 -0.09 -1.01 1.32
CA HIS A 29 0.35 -1.42 2.67
C HIS A 29 -0.60 -2.46 3.29
N PHE A 30 -1.91 -2.26 3.17
CA PHE A 30 -2.89 -3.26 3.59
C PHE A 30 -2.70 -4.58 2.83
N LEU A 31 -2.65 -4.53 1.50
CA LEU A 31 -2.50 -5.72 0.65
C LEU A 31 -1.18 -6.45 0.91
N PHE A 32 -0.12 -5.72 1.21
CA PHE A 32 1.17 -6.29 1.61
C PHE A 32 1.03 -7.17 2.85
N GLY A 33 0.38 -6.67 3.91
CA GLY A 33 0.14 -7.45 5.13
C GLY A 33 -0.76 -8.66 4.90
N VAL A 34 -1.81 -8.53 4.08
CA VAL A 34 -2.66 -9.67 3.67
C VAL A 34 -1.82 -10.74 2.95
N PHE A 35 -1.00 -10.32 1.99
CA PHE A 35 -0.17 -11.24 1.20
C PHE A 35 0.87 -11.95 2.06
N THR A 36 1.60 -11.23 2.92
CA THR A 36 2.63 -11.85 3.76
C THR A 36 2.07 -12.80 4.81
N ALA A 37 0.81 -12.63 5.25
CA ALA A 37 0.11 -13.58 6.11
C ALA A 37 -0.23 -14.91 5.42
N MET A 38 -0.32 -14.93 4.09
CA MET A 38 -0.55 -16.16 3.31
C MET A 38 0.74 -16.97 3.10
N VAL A 39 1.91 -16.33 3.17
CA VAL A 39 3.22 -16.96 2.91
C VAL A 39 3.47 -18.20 3.79
N PRO A 40 3.23 -18.20 5.12
CA PRO A 40 3.38 -19.40 5.95
C PRO A 40 2.62 -20.62 5.42
N GLY A 41 1.38 -20.43 4.96
CA GLY A 41 0.55 -21.51 4.42
C GLY A 41 1.00 -22.02 3.05
N LEU A 42 1.84 -21.26 2.33
CA LEU A 42 2.35 -21.61 1.01
C LEU A 42 3.77 -22.19 1.03
N THR A 43 4.61 -21.72 1.96
CA THR A 43 6.05 -22.05 1.99
C THR A 43 6.46 -22.88 3.20
N GLY A 44 5.60 -23.00 4.21
CA GLY A 44 5.92 -23.65 5.49
C GLY A 44 6.80 -22.81 6.42
N VAL A 45 7.11 -21.56 6.06
CA VAL A 45 7.79 -20.61 6.96
C VAL A 45 6.94 -20.39 8.21
N SER A 46 7.59 -20.27 9.38
CA SER A 46 6.85 -20.04 10.62
C SER A 46 6.06 -18.72 10.58
N LEU A 47 4.86 -18.71 11.17
CA LEU A 47 4.03 -17.50 11.23
C LEU A 47 4.77 -16.34 11.92
N PHE A 48 5.55 -16.64 12.97
CA PHE A 48 6.33 -15.64 13.68
C PHE A 48 7.43 -15.05 12.78
N SER A 49 8.15 -15.87 12.03
CA SER A 49 9.14 -15.40 11.05
C SER A 49 8.51 -14.50 9.99
N ALA A 50 7.35 -14.89 9.44
CA ALA A 50 6.62 -14.08 8.46
C ALA A 50 6.13 -12.74 9.06
N PHE A 51 5.72 -12.74 10.32
CA PHE A 51 5.32 -11.51 11.03
C PHE A 51 6.50 -10.55 11.20
N ILE A 52 7.64 -11.04 11.67
CA ILE A 52 8.86 -10.24 11.82
C ILE A 52 9.32 -9.68 10.46
N LEU A 53 9.28 -10.49 9.41
CA LEU A 53 9.59 -10.04 8.04
C LEU A 53 8.63 -8.97 7.56
N THR A 54 7.34 -9.09 7.85
CA THR A 54 6.32 -8.08 7.48
C THR A 54 6.64 -6.74 8.14
N ILE A 55 6.94 -6.73 9.44
CA ILE A 55 7.32 -5.51 10.16
C ILE A 55 8.61 -4.93 9.58
N ALA A 56 9.64 -5.76 9.38
CA ALA A 56 10.93 -5.31 8.87
C ALA A 56 10.79 -4.67 7.48
N LEU A 57 10.04 -5.30 6.57
CA LEU A 57 9.82 -4.77 5.23
C LEU A 57 8.95 -3.51 5.22
N ALA A 58 7.93 -3.41 6.08
CA ALA A 58 7.12 -2.19 6.22
C ALA A 58 7.97 -1.01 6.70
N LEU A 59 8.84 -1.24 7.71
CA LEU A 59 9.77 -0.22 8.20
C LEU A 59 10.83 0.17 7.16
N LEU A 60 11.35 -0.80 6.40
CA LEU A 60 12.32 -0.55 5.33
C LEU A 60 11.69 0.25 4.19
N TRP A 61 10.43 -0.01 3.85
CA TRP A 61 9.71 0.77 2.85
C TRP A 61 9.55 2.23 3.29
N GLU A 62 9.08 2.44 4.52
CA GLU A 62 8.96 3.79 5.09
C GLU A 62 10.30 4.53 5.14
N LEU A 63 11.39 3.83 5.48
CA LEU A 63 12.74 4.38 5.44
C LEU A 63 13.15 4.75 4.02
N TYR A 64 12.86 3.89 3.04
CA TYR A 64 13.12 4.16 1.63
C TYR A 64 12.40 5.42 1.17
N GLU A 65 11.12 5.58 1.50
CA GLU A 65 10.33 6.77 1.16
C GLU A 65 10.92 8.06 1.74
N LYS A 66 11.41 8.02 2.99
CA LYS A 66 12.13 9.14 3.61
C LYS A 66 13.42 9.48 2.86
N ILE A 67 14.18 8.49 2.44
CA ILE A 67 15.45 8.66 1.71
C ILE A 67 15.21 9.37 0.36
N ILE A 68 14.16 8.99 -0.38
CA ILE A 68 13.83 9.57 -1.68
C ILE A 68 13.05 10.90 -1.58
N GLY A 69 12.89 11.43 -0.37
CA GLY A 69 12.28 12.74 -0.13
C GLY A 69 10.76 12.75 -0.25
N ILE A 70 10.09 11.60 -0.18
CA ILE A 70 8.64 11.53 0.00
C ILE A 70 8.34 11.98 1.43
N ARG A 71 8.20 13.30 1.63
CA ARG A 71 7.83 13.89 2.92
C ARG A 71 6.32 13.75 3.12
N GLU A 72 5.94 12.69 3.81
CA GLU A 72 4.57 12.47 4.27
C GLU A 72 4.32 13.18 5.61
N ARG A 73 3.04 13.42 5.94
CA ARG A 73 2.69 13.82 7.31
C ARG A 73 2.98 12.65 8.24
N THR A 74 3.47 12.92 9.44
CA THR A 74 3.82 11.90 10.45
C THR A 74 2.72 10.87 10.72
N LEU A 75 1.44 11.23 10.57
CA LEU A 75 0.32 10.30 10.72
C LEU A 75 0.22 9.25 9.61
N ASN A 76 0.62 9.57 8.38
CA ASN A 76 0.61 8.62 7.25
C ASN A 76 1.74 7.59 7.43
N SER A 77 2.95 8.08 7.72
CA SER A 77 4.13 7.28 8.09
C SER A 77 3.84 6.22 9.17
N VAL A 78 3.05 6.56 10.18
CA VAL A 78 2.64 5.59 11.22
C VAL A 78 1.59 4.62 10.69
N ALA A 79 0.60 5.11 9.94
CA ALA A 79 -0.43 4.26 9.33
C ALA A 79 0.18 3.23 8.38
N ASP A 80 1.20 3.59 7.60
CA ASP A 80 1.84 2.73 6.60
C ASP A 80 2.66 1.59 7.22
N VAL A 81 3.05 1.72 8.48
CA VAL A 81 3.65 0.65 9.28
C VAL A 81 2.61 -0.15 10.07
N VAL A 82 1.60 0.51 10.65
CA VAL A 82 0.58 -0.15 11.49
C VAL A 82 -0.39 -0.97 10.66
N LEU A 83 -0.81 -0.46 9.50
CA LEU A 83 -1.79 -1.10 8.63
C LEU A 83 -1.37 -2.49 8.13
N PRO A 84 -0.14 -2.73 7.63
CA PRO A 84 0.29 -4.07 7.23
C PRO A 84 0.34 -5.03 8.42
N ILE A 85 0.67 -4.56 9.62
CA ILE A 85 0.66 -5.37 10.85
C ILE A 85 -0.77 -5.81 11.17
N LEU A 86 -1.73 -4.88 11.17
CA LEU A 86 -3.14 -5.20 11.42
C LEU A 86 -3.70 -6.14 10.36
N ALA A 87 -3.40 -5.88 9.08
CA ALA A 87 -3.83 -6.71 7.96
C ALA A 87 -3.24 -8.13 8.05
N PHE A 88 -1.95 -8.25 8.40
CA PHE A 88 -1.30 -9.53 8.62
C PHE A 88 -1.97 -10.30 9.76
N THR A 89 -2.15 -9.66 10.92
CA THR A 89 -2.74 -10.31 12.10
C THR A 89 -4.17 -10.75 11.83
N GLY A 90 -4.99 -9.89 11.23
CA GLY A 90 -6.37 -10.20 10.87
C GLY A 90 -6.46 -11.35 9.84
N THR A 91 -5.63 -11.32 8.81
CA THR A 91 -5.60 -12.37 7.78
C THR A 91 -5.11 -13.70 8.37
N SER A 92 -4.09 -13.66 9.22
CA SER A 92 -3.57 -14.85 9.91
C SER A 92 -4.62 -15.47 10.83
N PHE A 93 -5.40 -14.65 11.54
CA PHE A 93 -6.51 -15.11 12.35
C PHE A 93 -7.60 -15.74 11.48
N ALA A 94 -7.99 -15.08 10.39
CA ALA A 94 -8.99 -15.57 9.46
C ALA A 94 -8.59 -16.92 8.82
N LEU A 95 -7.34 -17.06 8.36
CA LEU A 95 -6.83 -18.31 7.78
C LEU A 95 -6.73 -19.45 8.80
N ARG A 96 -6.52 -19.13 10.08
CA ARG A 96 -6.58 -20.13 11.16
C ARG A 96 -8.01 -20.56 11.49
N ALA A 97 -8.95 -19.63 11.49
CA ALA A 97 -10.37 -19.91 11.74
C ALA A 97 -11.03 -20.62 10.55
N PHE A 98 -10.63 -20.27 9.33
CA PHE A 98 -11.19 -20.75 8.07
C PHE A 98 -10.05 -21.20 7.14
N PRO A 99 -9.46 -22.39 7.37
CA PRO A 99 -8.35 -22.87 6.59
C PRO A 99 -8.75 -23.10 5.13
N LEU A 100 -7.95 -22.56 4.21
CA LEU A 100 -8.13 -22.76 2.78
C LEU A 100 -7.32 -23.96 2.30
N HIS A 101 -7.84 -24.65 1.28
CA HIS A 101 -7.07 -25.66 0.56
C HIS A 101 -5.83 -25.00 -0.10
N PRO A 102 -4.65 -25.65 -0.15
CA PRO A 102 -3.42 -25.02 -0.64
C PRO A 102 -3.52 -24.40 -2.04
N GLN A 103 -4.24 -25.07 -2.96
CA GLN A 103 -4.47 -24.54 -4.31
C GLN A 103 -5.29 -23.24 -4.30
N THR A 104 -6.33 -23.19 -3.46
CA THR A 104 -7.17 -21.99 -3.30
C THR A 104 -6.38 -20.86 -2.65
N LEU A 105 -5.58 -21.16 -1.63
CA LEU A 105 -4.69 -20.19 -0.99
C LEU A 105 -3.71 -19.59 -2.02
N LEU A 106 -3.13 -20.43 -2.89
CA LEU A 106 -2.21 -19.98 -3.94
C LEU A 106 -2.90 -19.03 -4.93
N VAL A 107 -4.09 -19.38 -5.41
CA VAL A 107 -4.87 -18.53 -6.34
C VAL A 107 -5.20 -17.18 -5.69
N VAL A 108 -5.65 -17.18 -4.44
CA VAL A 108 -5.95 -15.95 -3.70
C VAL A 108 -4.69 -15.12 -3.49
N ALA A 109 -3.57 -15.74 -3.11
CA ALA A 109 -2.30 -15.04 -2.93
C ALA A 109 -1.81 -14.39 -4.23
N ILE A 110 -1.93 -15.09 -5.36
CA ILE A 110 -1.60 -14.51 -6.69
C ILE A 110 -2.51 -13.32 -6.99
N ALA A 111 -3.82 -13.44 -6.77
CA ALA A 111 -4.76 -12.34 -7.01
C ALA A 111 -4.43 -11.12 -6.14
N VAL A 112 -4.21 -11.31 -4.84
CA VAL A 112 -3.80 -10.25 -3.91
C VAL A 112 -2.48 -9.61 -4.36
N PHE A 113 -1.50 -10.42 -4.76
CA PHE A 113 -0.20 -9.94 -5.24
C PHE A 113 -0.33 -9.09 -6.51
N LEU A 114 -1.16 -9.50 -7.47
CA LEU A 114 -1.39 -8.73 -8.70
C LEU A 114 -2.06 -7.38 -8.40
N ILE A 115 -3.04 -7.34 -7.48
CA ILE A 115 -3.68 -6.10 -7.06
C ILE A 115 -2.67 -5.22 -6.30
N TYR A 116 -1.84 -5.81 -5.44
CA TYR A 116 -0.75 -5.12 -4.75
C TYR A 116 0.21 -4.46 -5.75
N LEU A 117 0.71 -5.21 -6.74
CA LEU A 117 1.59 -4.67 -7.76
C LEU A 117 0.92 -3.55 -8.56
N PHE A 118 -0.33 -3.76 -8.98
CA PHE A 118 -1.08 -2.76 -9.74
C PHE A 118 -1.24 -1.45 -8.96
N THR A 119 -1.62 -1.54 -7.68
CA THR A 119 -1.83 -0.37 -6.81
C THR A 119 -0.51 0.34 -6.52
N ASN A 120 0.57 -0.40 -6.24
CA ASN A 120 1.88 0.17 -5.96
C ASN A 120 2.47 0.86 -7.21
N ILE A 121 2.42 0.22 -8.38
CA ILE A 121 2.86 0.82 -9.66
C ILE A 121 2.04 2.07 -9.99
N SER A 122 0.71 2.00 -9.82
CA SER A 122 -0.18 3.14 -10.10
C SER A 122 0.11 4.33 -9.19
N GLY A 123 0.32 4.09 -7.89
CA GLY A 123 0.73 5.11 -6.93
C GLY A 123 2.07 5.74 -7.31
N TRP A 124 3.06 4.91 -7.65
CA TRP A 124 4.37 5.39 -8.07
C TRP A 124 4.34 6.22 -9.35
N LEU A 125 3.58 5.80 -10.37
CA LEU A 125 3.40 6.56 -11.61
C LEU A 125 2.67 7.90 -11.35
N ALA A 126 1.69 7.92 -10.44
CA ALA A 126 1.03 9.15 -10.02
C ALA A 126 1.98 10.09 -9.27
N TYR A 127 2.83 9.56 -8.40
CA TYR A 127 3.89 10.32 -7.71
C TYR A 127 4.87 10.94 -8.71
N ARG A 128 5.39 10.14 -9.65
CA ARG A 128 6.33 10.61 -10.68
C ARG A 128 5.75 11.71 -11.56
N ARG A 129 4.50 11.58 -12.01
CA ARG A 129 3.81 12.61 -12.81
C ARG A 129 3.79 13.95 -12.07
N ARG A 130 3.38 13.94 -10.80
CA ARG A 130 3.34 15.16 -9.99
C ARG A 130 4.71 15.77 -9.79
N ASN A 131 5.76 14.96 -9.56
CA ASN A 131 7.11 15.49 -9.39
C ASN A 131 7.70 16.09 -10.67
N HIS A 132 7.26 15.62 -11.84
CA HIS A 132 7.67 16.16 -13.14
C HIS A 132 7.00 17.51 -13.45
N ASP A 133 5.78 17.73 -12.96
CA ASP A 133 5.01 18.97 -13.16
C ASP A 133 5.55 20.17 -12.34
N PHE A 134 6.50 19.97 -11.42
CA PHE A 134 7.12 21.05 -10.63
C PHE A 134 8.52 21.47 -11.11
N ILE A 135 9.02 20.88 -12.21
CA ILE A 135 10.35 21.16 -12.78
C ILE A 135 10.27 22.04 -14.05
N HIS A 136 9.06 22.41 -14.49
CA HIS A 136 8.83 23.32 -15.62
C HIS A 136 7.97 24.52 -15.22
#